data_AF-A0A496T3D1-F1
#
_entry.id   AF-A0A496T3D1-F1
#
_cell.length_a   1.000
_cell.length_b   1.000
_cell.length_c   1.000
_cell.angle_alpha   90.00
_cell.angle_beta   90.00
_cell.angle_gamma   90.00
#
_symmetry.space_group_name_H-M   'P 1'
#
loop_
_entity.id
_entity.type
_entity.pdbx_description
1 polymer ?
#
loop_
_entity_poly.entity_id
_entity_poly.type
_entity_poly.pdbx_seq_one_letter_code
_entity_poly.pdbx_strand_id
1 'polypeptide(L)' 'MSTTDVDQKLQLGQLLLKNGAITKEQLEEALQLQKMGGNEFLLGEILVQQKICTEEQIM' A
#
# COMPACT_ATOMS: atom_id res chain seq x y z
N MET A 1 11.86 -17.37 -0.28
CA MET A 1 12.47 -16.24 -1.02
C MET A 1 11.61 -16.00 -2.26
N SER A 2 10.72 -15.01 -2.20
CA SER A 2 9.81 -14.71 -3.31
C SER A 2 9.96 -13.22 -3.64
N THR A 3 10.90 -12.90 -4.51
CA THR A 3 11.22 -11.54 -4.98
C THR A 3 10.10 -10.93 -5.84
N THR A 4 9.05 -11.70 -6.18
CA THR A 4 7.96 -11.33 -7.09
C THR A 4 6.85 -10.49 -6.43
N ASP A 5 6.76 -10.50 -5.11
CA ASP A 5 5.62 -9.94 -4.37
C ASP A 5 5.76 -8.41 -4.10
N VAL A 6 6.99 -7.89 -4.08
CA VAL A 6 7.28 -6.47 -3.80
C VAL A 6 6.90 -5.56 -4.98
N ASP A 7 7.09 -6.04 -6.21
CA ASP A 7 6.92 -5.25 -7.44
C ASP A 7 5.44 -4.95 -7.76
N GLN A 8 4.58 -5.95 -7.59
CA GLN A 8 3.12 -5.82 -7.75
C GLN A 8 2.50 -4.86 -6.72
N LYS A 9 3.14 -4.70 -5.56
CA LYS A 9 2.64 -3.88 -4.44
C LYS A 9 3.03 -2.41 -4.57
N LEU A 10 4.23 -2.15 -5.11
CA LEU A 10 4.58 -0.82 -5.61
C LEU A 10 3.60 -0.37 -6.69
N GLN A 11 3.19 -1.27 -7.59
CA GLN A 11 2.17 -0.98 -8.59
C GLN A 11 0.82 -0.62 -7.97
N LEU A 12 0.36 -1.32 -6.94
CA LEU A 12 -0.90 -1.01 -6.27
C LEU A 12 -0.90 0.40 -5.66
N GLY A 13 0.13 0.75 -4.89
CA GLY A 13 0.24 2.10 -4.29
C GLY A 13 0.28 3.20 -5.35
N GLN A 14 0.99 2.98 -6.45
CA GLN A 14 1.03 3.91 -7.58
C GLN A 14 -0.32 4.02 -8.29
N LEU A 15 -1.05 2.92 -8.42
CA LEU A 15 -2.36 2.86 -9.06
C LEU A 15 -3.42 3.56 -8.23
N LEU A 16 -3.40 3.38 -6.91
CA LEU A 16 -4.28 4.08 -5.97
C LEU A 16 -4.01 5.59 -5.96
N LEU A 17 -2.74 6.00 -6.01
CA LEU A 17 -2.35 7.41 -6.14
C LEU A 17 -2.88 7.99 -7.46
N LYS A 18 -2.73 7.25 -8.56
CA LYS A 18 -3.18 7.68 -9.89
C LYS A 18 -4.71 7.75 -10.01
N ASN A 19 -5.44 6.89 -9.31
CA ASN A 19 -6.90 6.94 -9.22
C ASN A 19 -7.42 8.01 -8.26
N GLY A 20 -6.53 8.69 -7.51
CA GLY A 20 -6.92 9.68 -6.51
C GLY A 20 -7.54 9.07 -5.25
N ALA A 21 -7.42 7.75 -5.06
CA ALA A 21 -7.87 7.05 -3.86
C ALA A 21 -7.00 7.40 -2.64
N ILE A 22 -5.71 7.68 -2.88
CA ILE A 22 -4.75 8.10 -1.86
C ILE A 22 -3.98 9.32 -2.33
N THR A 23 -3.48 10.14 -1.40
CA THR A 23 -2.52 11.20 -1.72
C THR A 23 -1.09 10.67 -1.65
N LYS A 24 -0.14 11.44 -2.19
CA LYS A 24 1.28 11.10 -2.14
C LYS A 24 1.76 10.99 -0.69
N GLU A 25 1.31 11.89 0.18
CA GLU A 25 1.64 11.88 1.61
C GLU A 25 1.12 10.60 2.29
N GLN A 26 -0.13 10.21 2.02
CA GLN A 26 -0.71 8.97 2.55
C GLN A 26 0.04 7.72 2.07
N LEU A 27 0.46 7.70 0.80
CA LEU A 27 1.27 6.63 0.24
C LEU A 27 2.65 6.54 0.91
N GLU A 28 3.32 7.68 1.11
CA GLU A 28 4.61 7.75 1.78
C GLU A 28 4.52 7.30 3.24
N GLU A 29 3.48 7.72 3.95
CA GLU A 29 3.25 7.32 5.34
C GLU A 29 2.99 5.80 5.46
N ALA A 30 2.16 5.24 4.58
CA ALA A 30 1.90 3.81 4.54
C ALA A 30 3.18 3.00 4.18
N LEU A 31 4.03 3.52 3.29
CA LEU A 31 5.32 2.92 2.96
C LEU A 31 6.32 3.00 4.13
N GLN A 32 6.32 4.08 4.91
CA GLN A 32 7.15 4.18 6.12
C GLN A 32 6.71 3.16 7.17
N LEU A 33 5.39 3.05 7.43
CA LEU A 33 4.82 2.07 8.35
C LEU A 33 5.14 0.63 7.92
N GLN A 34 5.05 0.34 6.63
CA GLN A 34 5.44 -0.96 6.08
C GLN A 34 6.93 -1.28 6.33
N LYS A 35 7.81 -0.32 6.06
CA LYS A 35 9.25 -0.49 6.31
C LYS A 35 9.54 -0.73 7.79
N MET A 36 8.76 -0.10 8.68
CA MET A 36 8.93 -0.21 10.13
C MET A 36 8.38 -1.53 10.69
N GLY A 37 7.25 -2.01 10.16
CA GLY A 37 6.61 -3.28 10.53
C GLY A 37 7.24 -4.53 9.88
N GLY A 38 8.18 -4.35 8.95
CA GLY A 38 8.78 -5.43 8.17
C GLY A 38 7.86 -5.94 7.06
N ASN A 39 8.38 -6.85 6.22
CA ASN A 39 7.65 -7.47 5.09
C ASN A 39 6.40 -8.29 5.49
N GLU A 40 6.01 -8.23 6.76
CA GLU A 40 4.84 -8.90 7.31
C GLU A 40 3.55 -8.12 7.02
N PHE A 41 3.61 -6.79 6.92
CA PHE A 41 2.46 -5.95 6.60
C PHE A 41 2.43 -5.55 5.13
N LEU A 42 1.29 -5.78 4.48
CA LEU A 42 1.06 -5.37 3.10
C LEU A 42 0.68 -3.89 3.05
N LEU A 43 1.18 -3.17 2.06
CA LEU A 43 0.80 -1.77 1.84
C LEU A 43 -0.72 -1.61 1.76
N GLY A 44 -1.39 -2.55 1.09
CA GLY A 44 -2.85 -2.57 1.00
C GLY A 44 -3.53 -2.69 2.37
N GLU A 45 -3.08 -3.63 3.21
CA GLU A 45 -3.58 -3.81 4.58
C GLU A 45 -3.43 -2.53 5.40
N ILE A 46 -2.28 -1.86 5.31
CA ILE A 46 -2.03 -0.59 6.02
C ILE A 46 -3.01 0.49 5.54
N LEU A 47 -3.28 0.57 4.23
CA LEU A 47 -4.23 1.53 3.66
C LEU A 47 -5.68 1.24 4.08
N VAL A 48 -6.06 -0.03 4.24
CA VAL A 48 -7.37 -0.43 4.80
C VAL A 48 -7.46 -0.09 6.28
N GLN A 49 -6.43 -0.41 7.06
CA GLN A 49 -6.35 -0.10 8.50
C GLN A 49 -6.45 1.41 8.76
N GLN A 50 -5.81 2.22 7.92
CA GLN A 50 -5.89 3.68 7.97
C GLN A 50 -7.24 4.23 7.44
N LYS A 51 -8.18 3.36 7.00
CA LYS A 51 -9.46 3.71 6.34
C LYS A 51 -9.31 4.62 5.11
N ILE A 52 -8.15 4.53 4.45
CA ILE A 52 -7.86 5.31 3.24
C ILE A 52 -8.43 4.57 2.02
N CYS A 53 -8.33 3.24 2.03
CA CYS A 53 -8.89 2.38 0.99
C CYS A 53 -9.79 1.31 1.61
N THR A 54 -10.72 0.79 0.82
CA THR A 54 -11.49 -0.40 1.18
C THR A 54 -10.82 -1.63 0.57
N GLU A 55 -11.08 -2.82 1.13
CA GLU A 55 -10.58 -4.08 0.56
C GLU A 55 -10.96 -4.23 -0.94
N GLU A 56 -12.15 -3.75 -1.32
CA GLU A 56 -12.64 -3.75 -2.70
C GLU A 56 -11.87 -2.82 -3.65
N GLN A 57 -11.17 -1.80 -3.13
CA GLN A 57 -10.28 -0.94 -3.93
C GLN A 57 -8.89 -1.56 -4.15
N ILE A 58 -8.57 -2.60 -3.39
CA ILE A 58 -7.24 -3.23 -3.32
C ILE A 58 -7.24 -4.60 -4.01
N MET A 59 -8.39 -5.28 -3.99
CA MET A 59 -8.66 -6.55 -4.67
C MET A 59 -8.86 -6.35 -6.18
#